data_AF-A0A2D6KDB4-F1
#
_entry.id   AF-A0A2D6KDB4-F1
#
_cell.length_a   1.000
_cell.length_b   1.000
_cell.length_c   1.000
_cell.angle_alpha   90.00
_cell.angle_beta   90.00
_cell.angle_gamma   90.00
#
_symmetry.space_group_name_H-M   'P 1'
#
loop_
_entity.id
_entity.type
_entity.pdbx_description
1 polymer ?
#
loop_
_entity_poly.entity_id
_entity_poly.type
_entity_poly.pdbx_seq_one_letter_code
_entity_poly.pdbx_strand_id
1 'polypeptide(L)'
;MKDEETNTNLEERIEGAESDSETMGFGSVFKSMLPSVVIGTLAAAGCQEACSEYTTNPEIITLSGMIGQYVGGWGSYLPIHYYNNKERLTDENGKIKWSQYAQEMGSVVASDQVGDIGWAATYGITNEIALRSGASPIEAGLFSGITSGVAYSALTAILAPKVNAVINYMKSKLKGGKNQE
;
A
#
# COMPACT_ATOMS: atom_id res chain seq x y z
N MET A 1 25.31 12.08 24.57
CA MET A 1 24.44 13.27 24.59
C MET A 1 24.45 14.06 23.27
N LYS A 2 24.81 13.48 22.12
CA LYS A 2 24.72 14.15 20.80
C LYS A 2 23.67 13.53 19.86
N ASP A 3 23.06 12.42 20.26
CA ASP A 3 22.16 11.66 19.39
C ASP A 3 20.67 12.00 19.59
N GLU A 4 20.28 12.53 20.77
CA GLU A 4 18.88 12.94 21.02
C GLU A 4 18.50 14.24 20.30
N GLU A 5 19.40 15.24 20.27
CA GLU A 5 19.14 16.57 19.69
C GLU A 5 18.95 16.53 18.16
N THR A 6 19.47 15.49 17.51
CA THR A 6 19.39 15.32 16.04
C THR A 6 18.05 14.70 15.60
N ASN A 7 17.44 13.86 16.46
CA ASN A 7 16.14 13.26 16.19
C ASN A 7 14.99 14.25 16.38
N THR A 8 15.05 15.08 17.43
CA THR A 8 14.02 16.10 17.70
C THR A 8 13.95 17.16 16.58
N ASN A 9 15.10 17.51 16.01
CA ASN A 9 15.19 18.44 14.88
C ASN A 9 14.62 17.86 13.57
N LEU A 10 14.63 16.53 13.41
CA LEU A 10 14.04 15.84 12.27
C LEU A 10 12.52 15.75 12.41
N GLU A 11 12.02 15.44 13.60
CA GLU A 11 10.59 15.40 13.91
C GLU A 11 9.93 16.77 13.73
N GLU A 12 10.48 17.84 14.32
CA GLU A 12 9.96 19.21 14.15
C GLU A 12 10.03 19.70 12.68
N ARG A 13 11.01 19.23 11.90
CA ARG A 13 11.13 19.56 10.47
C ARG A 13 10.19 18.75 9.59
N ILE A 14 9.81 17.55 10.01
CA ILE A 14 8.78 16.74 9.38
C ILE A 14 7.41 17.39 9.65
N GLU A 15 7.15 17.82 10.88
CA GLU A 15 5.95 18.56 11.27
C GLU A 15 5.84 19.92 10.55
N GLY A 16 6.95 20.66 10.42
CA GLY A 16 6.98 21.93 9.68
C GLY A 16 6.82 21.79 8.16
N ALA A 17 7.07 20.59 7.60
CA ALA A 17 6.82 20.31 6.18
C ALA A 17 5.35 19.93 5.90
N GLU A 18 4.52 19.74 6.94
CA GLU A 18 3.09 19.51 6.79
C GLU A 18 2.34 20.78 6.37
N SER A 19 2.92 21.98 6.46
CA SER A 19 2.17 23.24 6.32
C SER A 19 1.97 23.77 4.90
N ASP A 20 2.70 23.32 3.86
CA ASP A 20 2.65 23.95 2.52
C ASP A 20 2.55 22.99 1.31
N SER A 21 2.22 21.73 1.52
CA SER A 21 1.74 20.84 0.44
C SER A 21 0.72 19.89 1.06
N GLU A 22 -0.50 19.78 0.52
CA GLU A 22 -1.47 18.78 1.00
C GLU A 22 -0.82 17.39 1.04
N THR A 23 -0.39 16.99 2.23
CA THR A 23 0.42 15.80 2.45
C THR A 23 -0.48 14.57 2.36
N MET A 24 0.09 13.48 1.88
CA MET A 24 -0.57 12.18 1.87
C MET A 24 -0.93 11.79 3.32
N GLY A 25 -2.22 11.80 3.65
CA GLY A 25 -2.71 11.41 4.97
C GLY A 25 -3.09 9.92 5.05
N PHE A 26 -2.98 9.32 6.23
CA PHE A 26 -3.38 7.93 6.51
C PHE A 26 -4.77 7.60 5.93
N GLY A 27 -5.76 8.46 6.20
CA GLY A 27 -7.14 8.25 5.76
C GLY A 27 -7.32 8.26 4.25
N SER A 28 -6.53 9.03 3.50
CA SER A 28 -6.56 9.05 2.03
C SER A 28 -5.97 7.76 1.46
N VAL A 29 -4.83 7.30 1.98
CA VAL A 29 -4.17 6.06 1.56
C VAL A 29 -5.07 4.87 1.86
N PHE A 30 -5.52 4.74 3.12
CA PHE A 30 -6.33 3.60 3.55
C PHE A 30 -7.66 3.49 2.78
N LYS A 31 -8.39 4.61 2.60
CA LYS A 31 -9.64 4.62 1.82
C LYS A 31 -9.40 4.25 0.35
N SER A 32 -8.25 4.61 -0.21
CA SER A 32 -7.89 4.25 -1.59
C SER A 32 -7.51 2.78 -1.74
N MET A 33 -7.04 2.14 -0.67
CA MET A 33 -6.68 0.72 -0.69
C MET A 33 -7.89 -0.20 -0.48
N LEU A 34 -8.93 0.21 0.26
CA LEU A 34 -10.08 -0.66 0.55
C LEU A 34 -10.75 -1.26 -0.70
N PRO A 35 -11.08 -0.51 -1.76
CA PRO A 35 -11.66 -1.11 -2.96
C PRO A 35 -10.69 -2.05 -3.68
N SER A 36 -9.39 -1.75 -3.64
CA SER A 36 -8.35 -2.65 -4.14
C SER A 36 -8.20 -3.93 -3.34
N VAL A 37 -8.39 -3.87 -2.02
CA VAL A 37 -8.46 -5.07 -1.16
C VAL A 37 -9.62 -5.96 -1.58
N VAL A 38 -10.79 -5.38 -1.87
CA VAL A 38 -11.94 -6.16 -2.35
C VAL A 38 -11.64 -6.85 -3.67
N ILE A 39 -11.10 -6.11 -4.65
CA ILE A 39 -10.75 -6.67 -5.96
C ILE A 39 -9.68 -7.76 -5.82
N GLY A 40 -8.62 -7.49 -5.04
CA GLY A 40 -7.59 -8.47 -4.75
C GLY A 40 -8.15 -9.71 -4.06
N THR A 41 -9.03 -9.55 -3.08
CA THR A 41 -9.66 -10.68 -2.36
C THR A 41 -10.45 -11.57 -3.31
N LEU A 42 -11.26 -10.98 -4.19
CA LEU A 42 -12.05 -11.73 -5.17
C LEU A 42 -11.14 -12.45 -6.18
N ALA A 43 -10.06 -11.80 -6.62
CA ALA A 43 -9.06 -12.41 -7.47
C ALA A 43 -8.33 -13.58 -6.76
N ALA A 44 -8.01 -13.43 -5.48
CA ALA A 44 -7.44 -14.48 -4.64
C ALA A 44 -8.36 -15.70 -4.62
N ALA A 45 -9.63 -15.50 -4.26
CA ALA A 45 -10.63 -16.55 -4.17
C ALA A 45 -10.83 -17.27 -5.51
N GLY A 46 -10.94 -16.52 -6.61
CA GLY A 46 -11.05 -17.10 -7.95
C GLY A 46 -9.81 -17.88 -8.39
N CYS A 47 -8.61 -17.37 -8.09
CA CYS A 47 -7.35 -18.07 -8.39
C CYS A 47 -7.15 -19.33 -7.53
N GLN A 48 -7.60 -19.33 -6.28
CA GLN A 48 -7.56 -20.53 -5.43
C GLN A 48 -8.53 -21.59 -5.95
N GLU A 49 -9.78 -21.19 -6.24
CA GLU A 49 -10.81 -22.08 -6.78
C GLU A 49 -10.34 -22.72 -8.10
N ALA A 50 -9.91 -21.90 -9.06
CA ALA A 50 -9.42 -22.40 -10.34
C ALA A 50 -8.18 -23.29 -10.20
N CYS A 51 -7.26 -22.97 -9.28
CA CYS A 51 -6.08 -23.80 -9.04
C CYS A 51 -6.44 -25.16 -8.42
N SER A 52 -7.46 -25.19 -7.56
CA SER A 52 -7.90 -26.41 -6.88
C SER A 52 -8.47 -27.47 -7.83
N GLU A 53 -8.91 -27.09 -9.03
CA GLU A 53 -9.30 -28.04 -10.09
C GLU A 53 -8.12 -28.88 -10.61
N TYR A 54 -6.89 -28.39 -10.46
CA TYR A 54 -5.68 -29.01 -11.02
C TYR A 54 -4.74 -29.59 -9.95
N THR A 55 -4.89 -29.19 -8.69
CA THR A 55 -4.03 -29.67 -7.61
C THR A 55 -4.78 -29.69 -6.28
N THR A 56 -4.42 -30.64 -5.42
CA THR A 56 -4.86 -30.69 -4.02
C THR A 56 -3.78 -30.20 -3.05
N ASN A 57 -2.62 -29.75 -3.55
CA ASN A 57 -1.55 -29.25 -2.71
C ASN A 57 -1.92 -27.87 -2.13
N PRO A 58 -2.09 -27.75 -0.80
CA PRO A 58 -2.53 -26.51 -0.16
C PRO A 58 -1.52 -25.36 -0.31
N GLU A 59 -0.23 -25.65 -0.46
CA GLU A 59 0.81 -24.63 -0.67
C GLU A 59 0.67 -23.98 -2.05
N ILE A 60 0.39 -24.79 -3.09
CA ILE A 60 0.20 -24.30 -4.45
C ILE A 60 -1.10 -23.50 -4.55
N ILE A 61 -2.17 -23.97 -3.91
CA ILE A 61 -3.45 -23.23 -3.83
C ILE A 61 -3.25 -21.91 -3.08
N THR A 62 -2.54 -21.91 -1.95
CA THR A 62 -2.24 -20.67 -1.22
C THR A 62 -1.45 -19.69 -2.08
N LEU A 63 -0.42 -20.18 -2.79
CA LEU A 63 0.40 -19.35 -3.67
C LEU A 63 -0.41 -18.76 -4.84
N SER A 64 -1.34 -19.52 -5.43
CA SER A 64 -2.20 -19.00 -6.50
C SER A 64 -3.09 -17.87 -5.99
N GLY A 65 -3.62 -18.01 -4.78
CA GLY A 65 -4.39 -16.98 -4.10
C GLY A 65 -3.56 -15.72 -3.81
N MET A 66 -2.34 -15.88 -3.31
CA MET A 66 -1.40 -14.77 -3.10
C MET A 66 -1.13 -14.01 -4.39
N ILE A 67 -0.84 -14.72 -5.49
CA ILE A 67 -0.61 -14.11 -6.80
C ILE A 67 -1.88 -13.37 -7.29
N GLY A 68 -3.05 -14.01 -7.20
CA GLY A 68 -4.32 -13.41 -7.60
C GLY A 68 -4.60 -12.12 -6.82
N GLN A 69 -4.41 -12.13 -5.51
CA GLN A 69 -4.60 -10.95 -4.68
C GLN A 69 -3.62 -9.83 -5.00
N TYR A 70 -2.33 -10.16 -5.16
CA TYR A 70 -1.32 -9.17 -5.49
C TYR A 70 -1.65 -8.50 -6.83
N VAL A 71 -1.90 -9.27 -7.89
CA VAL A 71 -2.21 -8.75 -9.22
C VAL A 71 -3.52 -7.95 -9.24
N GLY A 72 -4.59 -8.47 -8.63
CA GLY A 72 -5.89 -7.79 -8.58
C GLY A 72 -5.88 -6.53 -7.72
N GLY A 73 -5.20 -6.58 -6.57
CA GLY A 73 -5.07 -5.46 -5.64
C GLY A 73 -4.21 -4.34 -6.21
N TRP A 74 -2.97 -4.63 -6.58
CA TRP A 74 -2.06 -3.63 -7.14
C TRP A 74 -2.54 -3.07 -8.48
N GLY A 75 -3.07 -3.93 -9.36
CA GLY A 75 -3.58 -3.51 -10.66
C GLY A 75 -4.76 -2.54 -10.57
N SER A 76 -5.56 -2.64 -9.50
CA SER A 76 -6.69 -1.74 -9.26
C SER A 76 -6.33 -0.51 -8.42
N TYR A 77 -5.28 -0.56 -7.61
CA TYR A 77 -4.90 0.53 -6.72
C TYR A 77 -4.59 1.84 -7.44
N LEU A 78 -3.80 1.80 -8.52
CA LEU A 78 -3.45 3.00 -9.29
C LEU A 78 -4.68 3.82 -9.73
N PRO A 79 -5.63 3.24 -10.50
CA PRO A 79 -6.80 3.99 -10.95
C PRO A 79 -7.71 4.42 -9.80
N ILE A 80 -7.85 3.62 -8.73
CA ILE A 80 -8.66 3.96 -7.57
C ILE A 80 -8.05 5.13 -6.78
N HIS A 81 -6.74 5.12 -6.55
CA HIS A 81 -6.04 6.19 -5.84
C HIS A 81 -6.17 7.51 -6.59
N TYR A 82 -5.99 7.50 -7.91
CA TYR A 82 -6.20 8.68 -8.74
C TYR A 82 -7.64 9.19 -8.64
N TYR A 83 -8.63 8.29 -8.76
CA TYR A 83 -10.05 8.66 -8.69
C TYR A 83 -10.42 9.29 -7.34
N ASN A 84 -10.02 8.65 -6.24
CA ASN A 84 -10.33 9.11 -4.88
C ASN A 84 -9.62 10.41 -4.48
N ASN A 85 -8.52 10.74 -5.16
CA ASN A 85 -7.72 11.93 -4.87
C ASN A 85 -7.72 12.92 -6.04
N LYS A 86 -8.69 12.82 -6.95
CA LYS A 86 -8.72 13.59 -8.20
C LYS A 86 -8.60 15.08 -7.95
N GLU A 87 -9.38 15.63 -7.00
CA GLU A 87 -9.39 17.07 -6.69
C GLU A 87 -7.99 17.61 -6.37
N ARG A 88 -7.23 16.85 -5.58
CA ARG A 88 -5.87 17.20 -5.20
C ARG A 88 -4.85 16.95 -6.30
N LEU A 89 -5.04 15.86 -7.07
CA LEU A 89 -4.12 15.41 -8.12
C LEU A 89 -4.37 16.06 -9.48
N THR A 90 -5.40 16.89 -9.62
CA THR A 90 -5.62 17.72 -10.81
C THR A 90 -5.31 19.19 -10.54
N ASP A 91 -4.86 19.92 -11.55
CA ASP A 91 -4.76 21.37 -11.53
C ASP A 91 -6.12 22.04 -11.83
N GLU A 92 -6.15 23.38 -11.76
CA GLU A 92 -7.33 24.20 -12.07
C GLU A 92 -7.86 24.02 -13.51
N ASN A 93 -7.03 23.50 -14.42
CA ASN A 93 -7.37 23.22 -15.80
C ASN A 93 -7.80 21.75 -16.01
N GLY A 94 -7.90 20.97 -14.93
CA GLY A 94 -8.27 19.55 -14.96
C GLY A 94 -7.15 18.62 -15.45
N LYS A 95 -5.90 19.10 -15.56
CA LYS A 95 -4.75 18.26 -15.95
C LYS A 95 -4.15 17.58 -14.73
N ILE A 96 -3.62 16.37 -14.95
CA ILE A 96 -2.98 15.58 -13.88
C ILE A 96 -1.66 16.23 -13.47
N LYS A 97 -1.49 16.44 -12.16
CA LYS A 97 -0.22 16.82 -11.52
C LYS A 97 0.71 15.60 -11.46
N TRP A 98 1.26 15.19 -12.60
CA TRP A 98 2.06 13.96 -12.74
C TRP A 98 3.21 13.85 -11.73
N SER A 99 3.87 14.95 -11.39
CA SER A 99 4.95 14.97 -10.40
C SER A 99 4.45 14.59 -8.99
N GLN A 100 3.29 15.11 -8.58
CA GLN A 100 2.68 14.77 -7.31
C GLN A 100 2.19 13.32 -7.34
N TYR A 101 1.45 12.93 -8.38
CA TYR A 101 0.96 11.55 -8.53
C TYR A 101 2.09 10.50 -8.51
N ALA A 102 3.17 10.73 -9.26
CA ALA A 102 4.32 9.83 -9.28
C ALA A 102 5.03 9.75 -7.91
N GLN A 103 5.12 10.86 -7.19
CA GLN A 103 5.68 10.87 -5.83
C GLN A 103 4.82 10.06 -4.86
N GLU A 104 3.49 10.16 -4.98
CA GLU A 104 2.58 9.39 -4.15
C GLU A 104 2.68 7.90 -4.41
N MET A 105 2.64 7.51 -5.69
CA MET A 105 2.83 6.12 -6.07
C MET A 105 4.21 5.61 -5.65
N GLY A 106 5.26 6.41 -5.81
CA GLY A 106 6.60 6.08 -5.34
C GLY A 106 6.66 5.88 -3.81
N SER A 107 5.90 6.66 -3.04
CA SER A 107 5.84 6.53 -1.58
C SER A 107 5.12 5.25 -1.15
N VAL A 108 4.05 4.86 -1.86
CA VAL A 108 3.33 3.61 -1.63
C VAL A 108 4.22 2.42 -2.01
N VAL A 109 4.83 2.44 -3.20
CA VAL A 109 5.75 1.39 -3.67
C VAL A 109 6.97 1.25 -2.76
N ALA A 110 7.52 2.36 -2.26
CA ALA A 110 8.62 2.29 -1.29
C ALA A 110 8.20 1.72 0.07
N SER A 111 6.92 1.86 0.44
CA SER A 111 6.34 1.26 1.65
C SER A 111 6.00 -0.22 1.46
N ASP A 112 5.92 -0.66 0.20
CA ASP A 112 5.49 -2.00 -0.19
C ASP A 112 6.37 -3.09 0.40
N GLN A 113 7.68 -2.88 0.55
CA GLN A 113 8.57 -3.88 1.14
C GLN A 113 8.14 -4.32 2.55
N VAL A 114 7.63 -3.40 3.36
CA VAL A 114 7.14 -3.72 4.71
C VAL A 114 5.69 -4.22 4.65
N GLY A 115 4.88 -3.61 3.77
CA GLY A 115 3.51 -4.03 3.52
C GLY A 115 3.42 -5.49 3.06
N ASP A 116 4.24 -5.89 2.10
CA ASP A 116 4.32 -7.21 1.50
C ASP A 116 4.72 -8.29 2.49
N ILE A 117 5.67 -8.01 3.38
CA ILE A 117 6.06 -8.95 4.44
C ILE A 117 4.86 -9.22 5.36
N GLY A 118 4.18 -8.14 5.80
CA GLY A 118 2.99 -8.26 6.65
C GLY A 118 1.83 -8.95 5.93
N TRP A 119 1.62 -8.62 4.66
CA TRP A 119 0.61 -9.22 3.80
C TRP A 119 0.86 -10.71 3.60
N ALA A 120 2.06 -11.11 3.15
CA ALA A 120 2.40 -12.49 2.85
C ALA A 120 2.31 -13.37 4.10
N ALA A 121 2.81 -12.89 5.24
CA ALA A 121 2.71 -13.59 6.51
C ALA A 121 1.25 -13.76 6.94
N THR A 122 0.45 -12.69 6.88
CA THR A 122 -0.96 -12.74 7.26
C THR A 122 -1.75 -13.67 6.34
N TYR A 123 -1.54 -13.59 5.03
CA TYR A 123 -2.20 -14.44 4.05
C TYR A 123 -1.87 -15.92 4.27
N GLY A 124 -0.58 -16.26 4.35
CA GLY A 124 -0.13 -17.63 4.55
C GLY A 124 -0.73 -18.26 5.81
N ILE A 125 -0.64 -17.56 6.96
CA ILE A 125 -1.16 -18.05 8.24
C ILE A 125 -2.67 -18.23 8.19
N THR A 126 -3.41 -17.23 7.71
CA THR A 126 -4.88 -17.27 7.70
C THR A 126 -5.43 -18.28 6.69
N ASN A 127 -4.78 -18.43 5.54
CA ASN A 127 -5.17 -19.43 4.55
C ASN A 127 -4.89 -20.85 5.03
N GLU A 128 -3.74 -21.08 5.67
CA GLU A 128 -3.39 -22.37 6.26
C GLU A 128 -4.39 -22.77 7.36
N ILE A 129 -4.76 -21.82 8.24
CA ILE A 129 -5.78 -22.04 9.27
C ILE A 129 -7.14 -22.38 8.63
N ALA A 130 -7.55 -21.63 7.61
CA ALA A 130 -8.84 -21.84 6.94
C ALA A 130 -8.91 -23.21 6.25
N LEU A 131 -7.90 -23.55 5.43
CA LEU A 131 -7.84 -24.83 4.74
C LEU A 131 -7.77 -26.02 5.72
N ARG A 132 -7.00 -25.91 6.81
CA ARG A 132 -6.95 -26.95 7.85
C ARG A 132 -8.25 -27.09 8.63
N SER A 133 -9.04 -26.04 8.71
CA SER A 133 -10.37 -26.07 9.33
C SER A 133 -11.45 -26.62 8.40
N GLY A 134 -11.08 -27.06 7.20
CA GLY A 134 -11.99 -27.65 6.21
C GLY A 134 -12.72 -26.62 5.35
N ALA A 135 -12.29 -25.36 5.35
CA ALA A 135 -12.84 -24.35 4.43
C ALA A 135 -12.51 -24.74 2.99
N SER A 136 -13.44 -24.44 2.08
CA SER A 136 -13.18 -24.57 0.64
C SER A 136 -12.10 -23.57 0.18
N PRO A 137 -11.39 -23.83 -0.93
CA PRO A 137 -10.39 -22.91 -1.48
C PRO A 137 -10.93 -21.48 -1.69
N ILE A 138 -12.16 -21.34 -2.19
CA ILE A 138 -12.78 -20.02 -2.34
C ILE A 138 -12.99 -19.31 -1.00
N GLU A 139 -13.47 -20.01 0.03
CA GLU A 139 -13.68 -19.44 1.38
C GLU A 139 -12.35 -19.06 2.04
N ALA A 140 -11.34 -19.92 1.92
CA ALA A 140 -10.00 -19.68 2.41
C ALA A 140 -9.38 -18.45 1.72
N GLY A 141 -9.52 -18.33 0.40
CA GLY A 141 -9.08 -17.17 -0.38
C GLY A 141 -9.80 -15.87 -0.02
N LEU A 142 -11.11 -15.91 0.25
CA LEU A 142 -11.86 -14.74 0.72
C LEU A 142 -11.40 -14.29 2.11
N PHE A 143 -11.28 -15.23 3.05
CA PHE A 143 -10.89 -14.93 4.43
C PHE A 143 -9.46 -14.40 4.51
N SER A 144 -8.52 -15.10 3.88
CA SER A 144 -7.11 -14.69 3.84
C SER A 144 -6.92 -13.39 3.06
N GLY A 145 -7.66 -13.19 1.97
CA GLY A 145 -7.63 -11.96 1.18
C GLY A 145 -8.07 -10.73 1.97
N ILE A 146 -9.18 -10.82 2.71
CA ILE A 146 -9.66 -9.69 3.53
C ILE A 146 -8.65 -9.38 4.63
N THR A 147 -8.22 -10.39 5.37
CA THR A 147 -7.34 -10.20 6.54
C THR A 147 -5.97 -9.65 6.12
N SER A 148 -5.35 -10.24 5.11
CA SER A 148 -4.06 -9.78 4.58
C SER A 148 -4.16 -8.39 3.94
N GLY A 149 -5.25 -8.10 3.22
CA GLY A 149 -5.45 -6.83 2.53
C GLY A 149 -5.68 -5.68 3.50
N VAL A 150 -6.42 -5.90 4.59
CA VAL A 150 -6.58 -4.92 5.66
C VAL A 150 -5.25 -4.67 6.39
N ALA A 151 -4.49 -5.73 6.69
CA ALA A 151 -3.18 -5.61 7.32
C ALA A 151 -2.21 -4.81 6.44
N TYR A 152 -2.12 -5.16 5.16
CA TYR A 152 -1.35 -4.42 4.15
C TYR A 152 -1.76 -2.94 4.12
N SER A 153 -3.07 -2.68 4.01
CA SER A 153 -3.60 -1.31 3.89
C SER A 153 -3.25 -0.47 5.12
N ALA A 154 -3.33 -1.04 6.31
CA ALA A 154 -2.98 -0.35 7.55
C ALA A 154 -1.49 -0.02 7.61
N LEU A 155 -0.62 -1.00 7.31
CA LEU A 155 0.83 -0.80 7.29
C LEU A 155 1.25 0.25 6.27
N THR A 156 0.74 0.17 5.04
CA THR A 156 1.08 1.14 4.00
C THR A 156 0.51 2.52 4.29
N ALA A 157 -0.69 2.63 4.86
CA ALA A 157 -1.25 3.92 5.28
C ALA A 157 -0.47 4.57 6.44
N ILE A 158 0.24 3.80 7.27
CA ILE A 158 1.14 4.33 8.30
C ILE A 158 2.46 4.80 7.69
N LEU A 159 3.01 4.04 6.73
CA LEU A 159 4.37 4.24 6.22
C LEU A 159 4.43 5.24 5.05
N ALA A 160 3.49 5.18 4.11
CA ALA A 160 3.52 6.01 2.91
C ALA A 160 3.52 7.52 3.20
N PRO A 161 2.76 8.05 4.18
CA PRO A 161 2.87 9.45 4.60
C PRO A 161 4.28 9.83 5.06
N LYS A 162 4.93 8.95 5.85
CA LYS A 162 6.28 9.19 6.39
C LYS A 162 7.32 9.16 5.29
N VAL A 163 7.23 8.20 4.37
CA VAL A 163 8.09 8.14 3.19
C VAL A 163 7.93 9.40 2.34
N ASN A 164 6.68 9.84 2.13
CA ASN A 164 6.39 11.05 1.37
C ASN A 164 6.99 12.31 2.04
N ALA A 165 6.92 12.41 3.36
CA ALA A 165 7.55 13.49 4.12
C ALA A 165 9.08 13.50 3.97
N VAL A 166 9.72 12.33 4.03
CA VAL A 166 11.17 12.18 3.80
C VAL A 166 11.55 12.61 2.38
N ILE A 167 10.77 12.21 1.36
CA ILE A 167 10.99 12.64 -0.03
C ILE A 167 10.91 14.17 -0.15
N ASN A 168 9.90 14.80 0.46
CA ASN A 168 9.75 16.24 0.46
C ASN A 168 10.94 16.96 1.14
N TYR A 169 11.39 16.45 2.28
CA TYR A 169 12.57 16.96 2.98
C TYR A 169 13.84 16.87 2.12
N MET A 170 14.07 15.74 1.44
CA MET A 170 15.21 15.59 0.54
C MET A 170 15.14 16.57 -0.65
N LYS A 171 13.94 16.75 -1.23
CA LYS A 171 13.73 17.72 -2.32
C LYS A 171 14.02 19.16 -1.89
N SER A 172 13.62 19.57 -0.68
CA SER A 172 13.85 20.92 -0.18
C SER A 172 15.34 21.18 0.06
N LYS A 173 16.07 20.21 0.64
CA LYS A 173 17.53 20.26 0.82
C LYS A 173 18.27 20.41 -0.52
N LEU A 174 17.90 19.63 -1.53
CA LEU A 174 18.53 19.68 -2.86
C LEU A 174 18.24 21.00 -3.59
N LYS A 175 17.06 21.59 -3.41
CA LYS A 175 16.73 22.90 -3.98
C LYS A 175 17.40 24.07 -3.23
N GLY A 176 17.50 23.98 -1.89
CA GLY A 176 18.17 24.99 -1.07
C GLY A 176 19.68 25.08 -1.33
N GLY A 177 20.32 23.96 -1.69
CA GLY A 177 21.73 23.94 -2.10
C GLY A 177 22.01 24.58 -3.46
N LYS A 178 21.02 24.61 -4.38
CA LYS A 178 21.17 25.22 -5.71
C LYS A 178 21.11 26.74 -5.73
N ASN A 179 20.69 27.38 -4.64
CA ASN A 179 20.67 28.85 -4.51
C ASN A 179 21.89 29.40 -3.76
N GLN A 180 22.90 28.56 -3.49
CA GLN A 180 24.15 28.95 -2.82
C GLN A 180 25.39 28.77 -3.70
N GLU A 181 25.21 28.48 -4.99
CA GLU A 181 26.24 28.57 -6.05
C GLU A 181 25.92 29.76 -6.98
#